data_AF-S4PBK5-F1
#
_entry.id   AF-S4PBK5-F1
#
_cell.length_a   1.000
_cell.length_b   1.000
_cell.length_c   1.000
_cell.angle_alpha   90.00
_cell.angle_beta   90.00
_cell.angle_gamma   90.00
#
_symmetry.space_group_name_H-M   'P 1'
#
loop_
_entity.id
_entity.type
_entity.pdbx_description
1 polymer ?
#
loop_
_entity_poly.entity_id
_entity_poly.type
_entity_poly.pdbx_seq_one_letter_code
_entity_poly.pdbx_strand_id
1 'polypeptide(L)'
;MEEPESDNVPLLSRAKKEKTSAKKQLKEMQFCKNLLCEMECHEHAWPFLVPVNTKLFPQYKKVIKCPMDLSTIKKKLHESGYKCKEEFASDVRLIFSNCEVFNEDYSPVGRAGHFMR
;
A
#
# COMPACT_ATOMS: atom_id res chain seq x y z
N MET A 1 15.64 44.39 -26.57
CA MET A 1 15.00 43.06 -26.69
C MET A 1 14.83 42.55 -25.28
N GLU A 2 13.58 42.31 -24.91
CA GLU A 2 13.09 42.17 -23.54
C GLU A 2 13.71 40.97 -22.81
N GLU A 3 14.09 41.19 -21.55
CA GLU A 3 14.38 40.12 -20.61
C GLU A 3 13.07 39.42 -20.20
N PRO A 4 13.07 38.11 -19.92
CA PRO A 4 11.86 37.39 -19.55
C PRO A 4 11.43 37.80 -18.13
N GLU A 5 10.18 38.24 -18.01
CA GLU A 5 9.56 38.64 -16.74
C GLU A 5 9.67 37.53 -15.69
N SER A 6 10.21 37.90 -14.52
CA SER A 6 10.34 37.06 -13.35
C SER A 6 8.98 36.62 -12.82
N ASP A 7 8.81 35.31 -12.62
CA ASP A 7 7.73 34.66 -11.87
C ASP A 7 7.44 35.37 -10.53
N ASN A 8 6.45 36.27 -10.51
CA ASN A 8 5.90 36.83 -9.28
C ASN A 8 4.56 36.16 -8.95
N VAL A 9 4.62 34.86 -8.63
CA VAL A 9 3.51 34.18 -7.96
C VAL A 9 3.57 34.53 -6.48
N PRO A 10 2.53 35.15 -5.87
CA PRO A 10 2.58 35.60 -4.48
C PRO A 10 2.86 34.41 -3.54
N LEU A 11 3.91 34.49 -2.70
CA LEU A 11 4.30 33.45 -1.73
C LEU A 11 3.11 32.94 -0.87
N LEU A 12 2.13 33.80 -0.62
CA LEU A 12 0.89 33.50 0.10
C LEU A 12 -0.02 32.49 -0.64
N SER A 13 -0.06 32.50 -1.98
CA SER A 13 -0.90 31.58 -2.77
C SER A 13 -0.29 30.18 -2.81
N ARG A 14 1.04 30.09 -2.87
CA ARG A 14 1.81 28.84 -2.81
C ARG A 14 1.68 28.17 -1.43
N ALA A 15 1.85 28.92 -0.36
CA ALA A 15 1.69 28.41 1.01
C ALA A 15 0.26 27.90 1.30
N LYS A 16 -0.77 28.54 0.75
CA LYS A 16 -2.17 28.06 0.86
C LYS A 16 -2.39 26.74 0.11
N LYS A 17 -1.80 26.59 -1.09
CA LYS A 17 -1.90 25.38 -1.91
C LYS A 17 -1.20 24.18 -1.25
N GLU A 18 -0.01 24.40 -0.68
CA GLU A 18 0.75 23.39 0.06
C GLU A 18 -0.01 22.91 1.32
N LYS A 19 -0.59 23.84 2.10
CA LYS A 19 -1.42 23.50 3.28
C LYS A 19 -2.66 22.66 2.92
N THR A 20 -3.36 23.00 1.84
CA THR A 20 -4.52 22.22 1.37
C THR A 20 -4.11 20.83 0.90
N SER A 21 -2.98 20.72 0.19
CA SER A 21 -2.43 19.43 -0.26
C SER A 21 -2.04 18.53 0.91
N ALA A 22 -1.36 19.06 1.93
CA ALA A 22 -1.00 18.31 3.13
C ALA A 22 -2.24 17.82 3.89
N LYS A 23 -3.29 18.66 4.00
CA LYS A 23 -4.55 18.26 4.63
C LYS A 23 -5.27 17.14 3.86
N LYS A 24 -5.22 17.19 2.52
CA LYS A 24 -5.75 16.11 1.66
C LYS A 24 -4.98 14.81 1.89
N GLN A 25 -3.65 14.87 1.85
CA GLN A 25 -2.77 13.72 2.07
C GLN A 25 -3.03 13.07 3.44
N LEU A 26 -3.17 13.88 4.50
CA LEU A 26 -3.49 13.37 5.84
C LEU A 26 -4.82 12.60 5.88
N LYS A 27 -5.86 13.10 5.21
CA LYS A 27 -7.15 12.40 5.10
C LYS A 27 -7.03 11.10 4.32
N GLU A 28 -6.28 11.10 3.20
CA GLU A 28 -6.05 9.91 2.40
C GLU A 28 -5.28 8.84 3.19
N MET A 29 -4.27 9.24 3.98
CA MET A 29 -3.55 8.31 4.86
C MET A 29 -4.42 7.79 5.99
N GLN A 30 -5.32 8.61 6.54
CA GLN A 30 -6.27 8.13 7.55
C GLN A 30 -7.24 7.09 6.96
N PHE A 31 -7.70 7.30 5.72
CA PHE A 31 -8.52 6.31 5.03
C PHE A 31 -7.75 4.98 4.83
N CYS A 32 -6.49 5.04 4.38
CA CYS A 32 -5.66 3.85 4.21
C CYS A 32 -5.47 3.08 5.53
N LYS A 33 -5.31 3.78 6.66
CA LYS A 33 -5.23 3.15 7.99
C LYS A 33 -6.52 2.41 8.36
N ASN A 34 -7.68 3.04 8.12
CA ASN A 34 -8.96 2.41 8.42
C ASN A 34 -9.19 1.16 7.56
N LEU A 35 -8.91 1.25 6.24
CA LEU A 35 -9.03 0.11 5.34
C LEU A 35 -8.10 -1.03 5.75
N LEU A 36 -6.85 -0.73 6.15
CA LEU A 36 -5.95 -1.75 6.67
C LEU A 36 -6.53 -2.46 7.89
N CYS A 37 -7.13 -1.74 8.84
CA CYS A 37 -7.77 -2.36 10.01
C CYS A 37 -8.95 -3.26 9.60
N GLU A 38 -9.77 -2.85 8.64
CA GLU A 38 -10.85 -3.69 8.10
C GLU A 38 -10.30 -4.97 7.46
N MET A 39 -9.23 -4.86 6.68
CA MET A 39 -8.55 -6.00 6.07
C MET A 39 -7.95 -6.96 7.12
N GLU A 40 -7.31 -6.44 8.17
CA GLU A 40 -6.74 -7.25 9.26
C GLU A 40 -7.82 -8.04 10.03
N CYS A 41 -9.04 -7.49 10.12
CA CYS A 41 -10.17 -8.11 10.82
C CYS A 41 -11.00 -9.07 9.95
N HIS A 42 -10.72 -9.17 8.66
CA HIS A 42 -11.49 -10.01 7.75
C HIS A 42 -11.23 -11.51 8.02
N GLU A 43 -12.27 -12.35 7.94
CA GLU A 43 -12.18 -13.79 8.25
C GLU A 43 -11.17 -14.56 7.37
N HIS A 44 -10.91 -14.03 6.17
CA HIS A 44 -9.98 -14.61 5.20
C HIS A 44 -8.58 -13.94 5.19
N ALA A 45 -8.30 -13.05 6.16
CA ALA A 45 -7.02 -12.35 6.24
C ALA A 45 -5.85 -13.24 6.69
N TRP A 46 -6.13 -14.40 7.31
CA TRP A 46 -5.15 -15.24 8.00
C TRP A 46 -3.87 -15.58 7.21
N PRO A 47 -3.85 -15.78 5.87
CA PRO A 47 -2.60 -16.04 5.14
C PRO A 47 -1.75 -14.79 4.91
N PHE A 48 -2.34 -13.61 5.08
CA PHE A 48 -1.78 -12.32 4.66
C PHE A 48 -1.38 -11.42 5.82
N LEU A 49 -1.65 -11.83 7.07
CA LEU A 49 -1.40 -11.02 8.26
C LEU A 49 0.10 -10.74 8.48
N VAL A 50 0.96 -11.70 8.16
CA VAL A 50 2.42 -11.65 8.44
C VAL A 50 3.22 -12.16 7.24
N PRO A 51 4.53 -11.85 7.13
CA PRO A 51 5.34 -12.31 6.02
C PRO A 51 5.36 -13.83 5.90
N VAL A 52 5.34 -14.35 4.67
CA VAL A 52 5.47 -15.79 4.42
C VAL A 52 6.82 -16.29 4.95
N ASN A 53 6.77 -17.35 5.76
CA ASN A 53 7.98 -17.96 6.33
C ASN A 53 8.76 -18.72 5.24
N THR A 54 9.78 -18.08 4.67
CA THR A 54 10.61 -18.67 3.59
C THR A 54 11.47 -19.84 4.04
N LYS A 55 11.59 -20.14 5.35
CA LYS A 55 12.23 -21.38 5.81
C LYS A 55 11.31 -22.57 5.63
N LEU A 56 10.00 -22.38 5.83
CA LEU A 56 8.97 -23.40 5.59
C LEU A 56 8.58 -23.50 4.11
N PHE A 57 8.67 -22.40 3.38
CA PHE A 57 8.41 -22.34 1.94
C PHE A 57 9.64 -21.83 1.16
N PRO A 58 10.71 -22.63 1.03
CA PRO A 58 11.95 -22.20 0.36
C PRO A 58 11.75 -21.77 -1.09
N GLN A 59 10.76 -22.35 -1.78
CA GLN A 59 10.40 -22.00 -3.15
C GLN A 59 9.78 -20.60 -3.26
N TYR A 60 9.21 -20.06 -2.19
CA TYR A 60 8.55 -18.74 -2.20
C TYR A 60 9.54 -17.64 -2.61
N LYS A 61 10.77 -17.66 -2.09
CA LYS A 61 11.81 -16.68 -2.44
C LYS A 61 12.29 -16.80 -3.90
N LYS A 62 12.11 -17.97 -4.53
CA LYS A 62 12.49 -18.18 -5.94
C LYS A 62 11.43 -17.64 -6.87
N VAL A 63 10.15 -17.84 -6.52
CA VAL A 63 8.99 -17.47 -7.34
C VAL A 63 8.61 -16.00 -7.11
N ILE A 64 8.39 -15.60 -5.86
CA ILE A 64 7.90 -14.27 -5.49
C ILE A 64 9.06 -13.29 -5.34
N LYS A 65 9.07 -12.26 -6.19
CA LYS A 65 10.16 -11.27 -6.26
C LYS A 65 10.04 -10.15 -5.24
N CYS A 66 8.81 -9.71 -4.98
CA CYS A 66 8.51 -8.65 -4.02
C CYS A 66 7.48 -9.17 -3.01
N PRO A 67 7.90 -9.86 -1.93
CA PRO A 67 7.00 -10.27 -0.86
C PRO A 67 6.31 -9.06 -0.23
N MET A 68 5.03 -9.22 0.13
CA MET A 68 4.24 -8.22 0.83
C MET A 68 3.19 -8.90 1.70
N ASP A 69 2.82 -8.26 2.80
CA ASP A 69 1.85 -8.73 3.80
C ASP A 69 1.29 -7.52 4.58
N LEU A 70 0.18 -7.72 5.30
CA LEU A 70 -0.51 -6.65 6.01
C LEU A 70 0.32 -6.04 7.14
N SER A 71 1.14 -6.83 7.86
CA SER A 71 2.03 -6.28 8.89
C SER A 71 3.14 -5.40 8.30
N THR A 72 3.67 -5.75 7.12
CA THR A 72 4.61 -4.91 6.38
C THR A 72 3.95 -3.61 5.93
N ILE A 73 2.72 -3.66 5.39
CA ILE A 73 1.95 -2.46 5.02
C ILE A 73 1.69 -1.58 6.24
N LYS A 74 1.31 -2.18 7.38
CA LYS A 74 1.10 -1.50 8.65
C LYS A 74 2.34 -0.73 9.10
N LYS A 75 3.50 -1.39 9.05
CA LYS A 75 4.79 -0.78 9.38
C LYS A 75 5.09 0.40 8.45
N LYS A 76 4.91 0.23 7.13
CA LYS A 76 5.10 1.32 6.15
C LYS A 76 4.17 2.51 6.41
N LEU A 77 2.91 2.28 6.74
CA LEU A 77 1.97 3.35 7.12
C LEU A 77 2.40 4.09 8.39
N HIS A 78 2.86 3.35 9.41
CA HIS A 78 3.33 3.93 10.66
C HIS A 78 4.59 4.79 10.46
N GLU A 79 5.51 4.33 9.63
CA GLU A 79 6.77 5.02 9.31
C GLU A 79 6.59 6.13 8.24
N SER A 80 5.35 6.47 7.86
CA SER A 80 5.05 7.44 6.79
C SER A 80 5.74 7.12 5.45
N GLY A 81 5.90 5.81 5.16
CA GLY A 81 6.59 5.30 3.99
C GLY A 81 5.78 5.36 2.68
N TYR A 82 4.53 5.82 2.72
CA TYR A 82 3.69 6.05 1.54
C TYR A 82 3.53 7.54 1.28
N LYS A 83 3.86 7.96 0.05
CA LYS A 83 3.73 9.34 -0.41
C LYS A 83 2.30 9.66 -0.83
N CYS A 84 1.56 8.67 -1.31
CA CYS A 84 0.17 8.80 -1.70
C CYS A 84 -0.58 7.47 -1.52
N LYS A 85 -1.91 7.53 -1.60
CA LYS A 85 -2.77 6.35 -1.43
C LYS A 85 -2.55 5.28 -2.51
N GLU A 86 -2.09 5.69 -3.70
CA GLU A 86 -1.83 4.79 -4.81
C GLU A 86 -0.66 3.83 -4.50
N GLU A 87 0.36 4.29 -3.77
CA GLU A 87 1.47 3.43 -3.32
C GLU A 87 0.98 2.39 -2.30
N PHE A 88 0.15 2.81 -1.34
CA PHE A 88 -0.49 1.88 -0.40
C PHE A 88 -1.36 0.84 -1.13
N ALA A 89 -2.20 1.29 -2.07
CA ALA A 89 -3.06 0.41 -2.84
C ALA A 89 -2.26 -0.55 -3.74
N SER A 90 -1.08 -0.13 -4.20
CA SER A 90 -0.16 -0.99 -4.94
C SER A 90 0.34 -2.15 -4.09
N ASP A 91 0.74 -1.89 -2.85
CA ASP A 91 1.20 -2.96 -1.94
C ASP A 91 0.05 -3.87 -1.52
N VAL A 92 -1.16 -3.35 -1.33
CA VAL A 92 -2.36 -4.18 -1.09
C VAL A 92 -2.60 -5.13 -2.27
N ARG A 93 -2.62 -4.63 -3.51
CA ARG A 93 -2.78 -5.48 -4.70
C ARG A 93 -1.63 -6.47 -4.88
N LEU A 94 -0.43 -6.12 -4.45
CA LEU A 94 0.74 -6.98 -4.52
C LEU A 94 0.58 -8.22 -3.63
N ILE A 95 -0.06 -8.11 -2.47
CA ILE A 95 -0.40 -9.28 -1.62
C ILE A 95 -1.18 -10.33 -2.44
N PHE A 96 -2.25 -9.90 -3.10
CA PHE A 96 -3.13 -10.81 -3.84
C PHE A 96 -2.51 -11.29 -5.16
N SER A 97 -1.74 -10.43 -5.84
CA SER A 97 -0.99 -10.84 -7.03
C SER A 97 0.06 -11.90 -6.69
N ASN A 98 0.76 -11.76 -5.56
CA ASN A 98 1.68 -12.78 -5.07
C ASN A 98 0.94 -14.07 -4.67
N CYS A 99 -0.27 -13.94 -4.12
CA CYS A 99 -1.12 -15.08 -3.77
C CYS A 99 -1.45 -15.92 -5.01
N GLU A 100 -1.94 -15.28 -6.07
CA GLU A 100 -2.30 -15.93 -7.35
C GLU A 100 -1.10 -16.58 -8.04
N VAL A 101 0.08 -15.96 -7.96
CA VAL A 101 1.30 -16.53 -8.55
C VAL A 101 1.77 -17.79 -7.82
N PHE A 102 1.54 -17.86 -6.50
CA PHE A 102 2.10 -18.94 -5.67
C PHE A 102 1.13 -20.07 -5.37
N ASN A 103 -0.18 -19.78 -5.30
CA ASN A 103 -1.18 -20.71 -4.82
C ASN A 103 -2.18 -21.05 -5.93
N GLU A 104 -2.56 -22.32 -6.01
CA GLU A 104 -3.67 -22.77 -6.85
C GLU A 104 -4.99 -22.12 -6.41
N ASP A 105 -5.86 -21.77 -7.36
CA ASP A 105 -7.15 -21.10 -7.11
C ASP A 105 -8.04 -21.86 -6.11
N TYR A 106 -8.05 -23.19 -6.20
CA TYR A 106 -8.85 -24.06 -5.34
C TYR A 106 -8.15 -24.43 -4.02
N SER A 107 -6.96 -23.91 -3.74
CA SER A 107 -6.33 -24.09 -2.44
C SER A 107 -7.04 -23.22 -1.38
N PRO A 108 -6.94 -23.54 -0.07
CA PRO A 108 -7.48 -22.69 0.98
C PRO A 108 -6.95 -21.25 0.95
N VAL A 109 -5.66 -21.07 0.63
CA VAL A 109 -5.02 -19.74 0.53
C VAL A 109 -5.45 -19.02 -0.74
N GLY A 110 -5.53 -19.72 -1.87
CA GLY A 110 -6.02 -19.16 -3.14
C GLY A 110 -7.44 -18.61 -3.01
N ARG A 111 -8.37 -19.39 -2.45
CA ARG A 111 -9.73 -18.92 -2.16
C ARG A 111 -9.76 -17.73 -1.20
N ALA A 112 -8.95 -17.76 -0.14
CA ALA A 112 -8.85 -16.63 0.78
C ALA A 112 -8.38 -15.34 0.06
N GLY A 113 -7.44 -15.45 -0.88
CA GLY A 113 -7.02 -14.35 -1.73
C GLY A 113 -8.14 -13.80 -2.59
N HIS A 114 -8.92 -14.69 -3.23
CA HIS A 114 -10.07 -14.30 -4.05
C HIS A 114 -11.17 -13.57 -3.25
N PHE A 115 -11.43 -13.98 -2.00
CA PHE A 115 -12.41 -13.30 -1.15
C PHE A 115 -11.95 -11.93 -0.63
N MET A 116 -10.64 -11.67 -0.61
CA MET A 116 -10.04 -10.45 -0.06
C MET A 116 -9.74 -9.37 -1.12
N ARG A 117 -9.75 -9.73 -2.40
CA ARG A 117 -9.35 -8.88 -3.53
C ARG A 117 -10.45 -7.88 -3.91
#